data_AF-A0A3M3XSK0-F1
#
_entry.id   AF-A0A3M3XSK0-F1
#
_cell.length_a   1.000
_cell.length_b   1.000
_cell.length_c   1.000
_cell.angle_alpha   90.00
_cell.angle_beta   90.00
_cell.angle_gamma   90.00
#
_symmetry.space_group_name_H-M   'P 1'
#
loop_
_entity.id
_entity.type
_entity.pdbx_description
1 polymer ?
#
loop_
_entity_poly.entity_id
_entity_poly.type
_entity_poly.pdbx_seq_one_letter_code
_entity_poly.pdbx_strand_id
1 'polypeptide(L)'
;MKRVVVTGMSGITSVGSDWPTIDASFTANRSGIRRMDEWNRFAELNTRLAGPIDDFAVPGHWTRKQLRSMGRVSRLAVAAAEQALIDAGLLNDPIIRDGRMGTACGSSTGSTDEIKAFGNMLINSVAVGLNANSYVRMMPHTTAANISIFFGLTGRLIPTSSACTSGSQGIGYAYEAIKFGRLPLSWRAGPKSCARQRPWSSTRCTPPASRMTRHTPRHAPTTADATAW
;
A
#
# COMPACT_ATOMS: atom_id res chain seq x y z
N MET A 1 11.69 -2.06 -29.96
CA MET A 1 11.15 -2.11 -28.58
C MET A 1 12.29 -1.88 -27.60
N LYS A 2 12.09 -1.06 -26.56
CA LYS A 2 13.12 -0.82 -25.54
C LYS A 2 13.15 -1.95 -24.51
N ARG A 3 14.35 -2.33 -24.04
CA ARG A 3 14.51 -3.22 -22.88
C ARG A 3 14.14 -2.44 -21.62
N VAL A 4 13.46 -3.11 -20.69
CA VAL A 4 13.07 -2.56 -19.38
C VAL A 4 13.84 -3.31 -18.31
N VAL A 5 14.47 -2.59 -17.40
CA VAL A 5 15.24 -3.15 -16.28
C VAL A 5 14.71 -2.60 -14.96
N VAL A 6 14.89 -3.35 -13.88
CA VAL A 6 14.62 -2.88 -12.51
C VAL A 6 15.93 -2.32 -11.97
N THR A 7 15.93 -1.05 -11.59
CA THR A 7 17.12 -0.35 -11.08
C THR A 7 17.11 -0.17 -9.57
N GLY A 8 15.95 -0.30 -8.93
CA GLY A 8 15.84 -0.28 -7.47
C GLY A 8 14.52 -0.91 -7.02
N MET A 9 14.52 -1.46 -5.80
CA MET A 9 13.35 -2.06 -5.16
C MET A 9 13.25 -1.72 -3.67
N SER A 10 12.04 -1.66 -3.14
CA SER A 10 11.80 -1.61 -1.70
C SER A 10 10.45 -2.23 -1.36
N GLY A 11 10.28 -2.56 -0.09
CA GLY A 11 9.02 -3.06 0.44
C GLY A 11 8.86 -2.67 1.89
N ILE A 12 7.64 -2.26 2.24
CA ILE A 12 7.23 -2.10 3.64
C ILE A 12 6.10 -3.08 3.90
N THR A 13 6.34 -4.01 4.81
CA THR A 13 5.49 -5.18 5.05
C THR A 13 5.35 -5.45 6.55
N SER A 14 4.49 -6.38 6.94
CA SER A 14 4.33 -6.79 8.34
C SER A 14 5.52 -7.59 8.89
N VAL A 15 6.51 -7.93 8.06
CA VAL A 15 7.70 -8.70 8.45
C VAL A 15 9.01 -7.92 8.32
N GLY A 16 8.93 -6.65 7.94
CA GLY A 16 10.09 -5.77 7.74
C GLY A 16 9.76 -4.55 6.89
N SER A 17 10.56 -3.50 7.06
CA SER A 17 10.45 -2.21 6.38
C SER A 17 11.60 -1.94 5.39
N ASP A 18 12.44 -2.94 5.14
CA ASP A 18 13.58 -2.93 4.22
C ASP A 18 13.84 -4.35 3.68
N TRP A 19 14.51 -4.45 2.53
CA TRP A 19 14.75 -5.74 1.87
C TRP A 19 15.57 -6.73 2.71
N PRO A 20 16.71 -6.37 3.33
CA PRO A 20 17.46 -7.27 4.21
C PRO A 20 16.61 -7.89 5.33
N THR A 21 15.78 -7.09 6.01
CA THR A 21 14.89 -7.57 7.07
C THR A 21 13.79 -8.49 6.52
N ILE A 22 13.22 -8.15 5.37
CA ILE A 22 12.18 -8.95 4.70
C ILE A 22 12.76 -10.31 4.28
N ASP A 23 13.92 -10.31 3.63
CA ASP A 23 14.61 -11.51 3.17
C ASP A 23 14.93 -12.43 4.35
N ALA A 24 15.57 -11.91 5.40
CA ALA A 24 15.87 -12.67 6.61
C ALA A 24 14.61 -13.24 7.28
N SER A 25 13.48 -12.53 7.23
CA SER A 25 12.20 -13.03 7.74
C SER A 25 11.61 -14.13 6.86
N PHE A 26 11.74 -14.03 5.54
CA PHE A 26 11.32 -15.08 4.62
C PHE A 26 12.18 -16.33 4.73
N THR A 27 13.51 -16.20 4.77
CA THR A 27 14.43 -17.33 4.98
C THR A 27 14.18 -18.04 6.31
N ALA A 28 13.82 -17.28 7.35
CA ALA A 28 13.49 -17.82 8.67
C ALA A 28 12.03 -18.28 8.81
N ASN A 29 11.21 -18.25 7.74
CA ASN A 29 9.77 -18.58 7.76
C ASN A 29 8.98 -17.84 8.85
N ARG A 30 9.34 -16.58 9.13
CA ARG A 30 8.63 -15.74 10.10
C ARG A 30 7.38 -15.14 9.48
N SER A 31 6.23 -15.36 10.12
CA SER A 31 4.96 -14.74 9.74
C SER A 31 4.73 -13.46 10.54
N GLY A 32 4.35 -12.38 9.84
CA GLY A 32 3.90 -11.14 10.47
C GLY A 32 2.41 -11.16 10.84
N ILE A 33 1.72 -12.28 10.60
CA ILE A 33 0.31 -12.44 10.95
C ILE A 33 0.17 -12.62 12.45
N ARG A 34 -0.67 -11.81 13.08
CA ARG A 34 -1.02 -11.92 14.49
C ARG A 34 -2.50 -11.68 14.73
N ARG A 35 -2.94 -12.01 15.94
CA ARG A 35 -4.28 -11.68 16.42
C ARG A 35 -4.38 -10.16 16.70
N MET A 36 -5.51 -9.58 16.30
CA MET A 36 -5.90 -8.19 16.50
C MET A 36 -6.98 -8.14 17.57
N ASP A 37 -6.57 -7.98 18.83
CA ASP A 37 -7.49 -8.00 19.97
C ASP A 37 -8.49 -6.84 19.94
N GLU A 38 -8.13 -5.72 19.31
CA GLU A 38 -9.05 -4.59 19.10
C GLU A 38 -10.24 -4.95 18.19
N TRP A 39 -10.19 -6.07 17.48
CA TRP A 39 -11.33 -6.55 16.68
C TRP A 39 -12.33 -7.38 17.49
N ASN A 40 -12.05 -7.68 18.77
CA ASN A 40 -13.00 -8.35 19.66
C ASN A 40 -14.31 -7.56 19.84
N ARG A 41 -14.28 -6.23 19.65
CA ARG A 41 -15.47 -5.37 19.65
C ARG A 41 -16.49 -5.68 18.55
N PHE A 42 -16.11 -6.42 17.50
CA PHE A 42 -17.00 -6.77 16.40
C PHE A 42 -17.52 -8.20 16.59
N ALA A 43 -18.73 -8.36 17.13
CA ALA A 43 -19.30 -9.68 17.41
C ALA A 43 -19.42 -10.57 16.16
N GLU A 44 -19.88 -10.01 15.03
CA GLU A 44 -20.14 -10.76 13.80
C GLU A 44 -18.91 -11.03 12.93
N LEU A 45 -17.75 -10.50 13.33
CA LEU A 45 -16.54 -10.72 12.59
C LEU A 45 -16.06 -12.16 12.84
N ASN A 46 -15.72 -12.90 11.78
CA ASN A 46 -15.26 -14.29 11.92
C ASN A 46 -13.75 -14.43 12.14
N THR A 47 -12.94 -13.55 11.54
CA THR A 47 -11.47 -13.58 11.64
C THR A 47 -10.95 -12.49 12.57
N ARG A 48 -9.91 -12.79 13.36
CA ARG A 48 -9.19 -11.80 14.20
C ARG A 48 -7.72 -11.68 13.80
N LEU A 49 -7.34 -12.17 12.63
CA LEU A 49 -5.95 -12.22 12.20
C LEU A 49 -5.65 -11.12 11.17
N ALA A 50 -4.50 -10.46 11.30
CA ALA A 50 -3.98 -9.50 10.33
C ALA A 50 -2.46 -9.49 10.34
N GLY A 51 -1.84 -8.96 9.27
CA GLY A 51 -0.43 -8.57 9.24
C GLY A 51 -0.30 -7.05 9.38
N PRO A 52 -0.35 -6.49 10.60
CA PRO A 52 -0.19 -5.05 10.79
C PRO A 52 1.25 -4.61 10.55
N ILE A 53 1.41 -3.33 10.21
CA ILE A 53 2.72 -2.66 10.09
C ILE A 53 2.76 -1.62 11.22
N ASP A 54 3.28 -1.98 12.38
CA ASP A 54 3.19 -1.10 13.57
C ASP A 54 4.39 -0.19 13.77
N ASP A 55 5.54 -0.59 13.23
CA ASP A 55 6.84 0.04 13.31
C ASP A 55 7.01 1.22 12.34
N PHE A 56 6.04 1.46 11.46
CA PHE A 56 6.12 2.57 10.51
C PHE A 56 6.01 3.93 11.21
N ALA A 57 7.14 4.62 11.29
CA ALA A 57 7.24 6.02 11.65
C ALA A 57 7.47 6.88 10.40
N VAL A 58 6.91 8.09 10.40
CA VAL A 58 7.18 9.08 9.35
C VAL A 58 8.61 9.59 9.53
N PRO A 59 9.45 9.58 8.48
CA PRO A 59 10.80 10.12 8.56
C PRO A 59 10.82 11.60 8.97
N GLY A 60 11.80 11.98 9.81
CA GLY A 60 11.88 13.32 10.39
C GLY A 60 12.12 14.45 9.38
N HIS A 61 12.64 14.14 8.20
CA HIS A 61 12.88 15.13 7.13
C HIS A 61 11.62 15.48 6.34
N TRP A 62 10.48 14.81 6.58
CA TRP A 62 9.22 15.11 5.90
C TRP A 62 8.54 16.33 6.52
N THR A 63 8.16 17.27 5.68
CA THR A 63 7.49 18.51 6.14
C THR A 63 6.01 18.29 6.41
N ARG A 64 5.44 19.11 7.31
CA ARG A 64 3.98 19.16 7.56
C ARG A 64 3.18 19.42 6.26
N LYS A 65 3.73 20.22 5.35
CA LYS A 65 3.11 20.54 4.06
C LYS A 65 2.96 19.30 3.17
N GLN A 66 3.95 18.42 3.14
CA GLN A 66 3.91 17.16 2.40
C GLN A 66 2.91 16.17 3.04
N LEU A 67 2.86 16.11 4.37
CA LEU A 67 2.04 15.15 5.11
C LEU A 67 0.53 15.42 5.05
N ARG A 68 0.12 16.67 4.83
CA ARG A 68 -1.29 17.08 5.00
C ARG A 68 -2.25 16.36 4.04
N SER A 69 -1.82 16.01 2.83
CA SER A 69 -2.63 15.30 1.82
C SER A 69 -2.49 13.77 1.88
N MET A 70 -1.64 13.25 2.76
CA MET A 70 -1.29 11.83 2.80
C MET A 70 -2.04 11.07 3.91
N GLY A 71 -2.86 10.12 3.48
CA GLY A 71 -3.39 9.07 4.35
C GLY A 71 -2.33 8.02 4.70
N ARG A 72 -2.65 7.06 5.57
CA ARG A 72 -1.71 6.01 5.99
C ARG A 72 -1.12 5.22 4.81
N VAL A 73 -1.97 4.82 3.86
CA VAL A 73 -1.56 4.10 2.63
C VAL A 73 -0.54 4.94 1.84
N SER A 74 -0.82 6.23 1.66
CA SER A 74 0.04 7.14 0.91
C SER A 74 1.38 7.36 1.59
N ARG A 75 1.42 7.44 2.92
CA ARG A 75 2.69 7.56 3.66
C ARG A 75 3.56 6.32 3.49
N LEU A 76 2.98 5.13 3.58
CA LEU A 76 3.71 3.87 3.32
C LEU A 76 4.22 3.82 1.88
N ALA A 77 3.38 4.20 0.91
CA ALA A 77 3.75 4.19 -0.50
C ALA A 77 4.87 5.19 -0.83
N VAL A 78 4.84 6.39 -0.22
CA VAL A 78 5.88 7.41 -0.39
C VAL A 78 7.18 7.00 0.29
N ALA A 79 7.12 6.39 1.48
CA ALA A 79 8.33 5.90 2.16
C ALA A 79 8.99 4.74 1.40
N ALA A 80 8.20 3.80 0.88
CA ALA A 80 8.71 2.78 -0.02
C ALA A 80 9.29 3.42 -1.30
N ALA A 81 8.65 4.48 -1.80
CA ALA A 81 9.14 5.21 -2.96
C ALA A 81 10.48 5.90 -2.76
N GLU A 82 10.66 6.52 -1.61
CA GLU A 82 11.91 7.11 -1.20
C GLU A 82 13.02 6.06 -1.13
N GLN A 83 12.76 4.94 -0.46
CA GLN A 83 13.74 3.86 -0.31
C GLN A 83 14.21 3.28 -1.64
N ALA A 84 13.32 3.01 -2.60
CA ALA A 84 13.81 2.45 -3.86
C ALA A 84 14.36 3.50 -4.84
N LEU A 85 14.08 4.79 -4.63
CA LEU A 85 14.82 5.85 -5.31
C LEU A 85 16.24 5.98 -4.76
N ILE A 86 16.44 5.73 -3.47
CA ILE A 86 17.77 5.63 -2.85
C ILE A 86 18.51 4.40 -3.40
N ASP A 87 17.85 3.23 -3.43
CA ASP A 87 18.41 1.99 -3.98
C ASP A 87 18.82 2.14 -5.46
N ALA A 88 18.03 2.87 -6.25
CA ALA A 88 18.37 3.19 -7.63
C ALA A 88 19.42 4.30 -7.82
N GLY A 89 19.82 4.99 -6.74
CA GLY A 89 20.72 6.15 -6.82
C GLY A 89 20.12 7.40 -7.48
N LEU A 90 18.79 7.50 -7.55
CA LEU A 90 18.06 8.54 -8.30
C LEU A 90 17.36 9.58 -7.42
N LEU A 91 17.34 9.43 -6.10
CA LEU A 91 16.54 10.30 -5.20
C LEU A 91 16.83 11.80 -5.39
N ASN A 92 18.10 12.17 -5.54
CA ASN A 92 18.55 13.56 -5.71
C ASN A 92 18.87 13.92 -7.17
N ASP A 93 18.62 13.00 -8.11
CA ASP A 93 18.93 13.23 -9.52
C ASP A 93 17.84 14.12 -10.16
N PRO A 94 18.20 15.25 -10.79
CA PRO A 94 17.23 16.11 -11.47
C PRO A 94 16.43 15.40 -12.58
N ILE A 95 16.92 14.27 -13.11
CA ILE A 95 16.24 13.47 -14.13
C ILE A 95 14.85 12.98 -13.69
N ILE A 96 14.60 12.86 -12.38
CA ILE A 96 13.28 12.43 -11.88
C ILE A 96 12.21 13.52 -12.06
N ARG A 97 12.61 14.77 -12.30
CA ARG A 97 11.72 15.95 -12.37
C ARG A 97 11.56 16.52 -13.78
N ASP A 98 12.31 16.03 -14.76
CA ASP A 98 12.36 16.57 -16.13
C ASP A 98 11.18 16.15 -17.03
N GLY A 99 10.22 15.39 -16.50
CA GLY A 99 9.06 14.85 -17.22
C GLY A 99 9.23 13.42 -17.71
N ARG A 100 10.44 12.85 -17.65
CA ARG A 100 10.71 11.48 -18.09
C ARG A 100 10.28 10.43 -17.09
N MET A 101 10.18 10.79 -15.81
CA MET A 101 9.80 9.88 -14.75
C MET A 101 8.31 9.98 -14.42
N GLY A 102 7.59 8.91 -14.72
CA GLY A 102 6.19 8.73 -14.36
C GLY A 102 6.01 7.95 -13.07
N THR A 103 4.75 7.82 -12.65
CA THR A 103 4.37 7.14 -11.42
C THR A 103 3.21 6.19 -11.72
N ALA A 104 3.39 4.89 -11.48
CA ALA A 104 2.32 3.90 -11.56
C ALA A 104 2.13 3.26 -10.20
N CYS A 105 1.06 3.64 -9.50
CA CYS A 105 0.82 3.15 -8.15
C CYS A 105 -0.67 2.91 -7.94
N GLY A 106 -0.98 1.73 -7.41
CA GLY A 106 -2.36 1.33 -7.20
C GLY A 106 -2.72 1.13 -5.74
N SER A 107 -3.85 1.71 -5.35
CA SER A 107 -4.50 1.36 -4.10
C SER A 107 -5.98 1.09 -4.36
N SER A 108 -6.54 0.07 -3.72
CA SER A 108 -7.97 -0.21 -3.81
C SER A 108 -8.80 0.62 -2.82
N THR A 109 -8.16 1.12 -1.76
CA THR A 109 -8.79 1.97 -0.75
C THR A 109 -7.86 3.12 -0.38
N GLY A 110 -8.39 4.34 -0.22
CA GLY A 110 -7.60 5.43 0.35
C GLY A 110 -7.50 5.30 1.87
N SER A 111 -7.47 6.43 2.58
CA SER A 111 -7.36 6.43 4.04
C SER A 111 -8.64 5.93 4.70
N THR A 112 -8.54 4.81 5.42
CA THR A 112 -9.68 4.20 6.13
C THR A 112 -10.24 5.09 7.25
N ASP A 113 -9.39 5.93 7.85
CA ASP A 113 -9.80 6.92 8.86
C ASP A 113 -10.76 7.95 8.29
N GLU A 114 -10.47 8.44 7.09
CA GLU A 114 -11.24 9.49 6.44
C GLU A 114 -12.56 8.91 5.92
N ILE A 115 -12.53 7.66 5.38
CA ILE A 115 -13.74 6.92 5.04
C ILE A 115 -14.66 6.77 6.26
N LYS A 116 -14.11 6.47 7.44
CA LYS A 116 -14.90 6.39 8.68
C LYS A 116 -15.51 7.74 9.06
N ALA A 117 -14.75 8.82 8.96
CA ALA A 117 -15.24 10.16 9.28
C ALA A 117 -16.38 10.60 8.34
N PHE A 118 -16.26 10.33 7.03
CA PHE A 118 -17.35 10.56 6.08
C PHE A 118 -18.55 9.65 6.33
N GLY A 119 -18.33 8.38 6.69
CA GLY A 119 -19.42 7.48 7.10
C GLY A 119 -20.16 7.99 8.32
N ASN A 120 -19.45 8.52 9.32
CA ASN A 120 -20.06 9.11 10.52
C ASN A 120 -20.87 10.37 10.18
N MET A 121 -20.38 11.19 9.26
CA MET A 121 -21.13 12.34 8.74
C MET A 121 -22.44 11.91 8.06
N LEU A 122 -22.41 10.86 7.24
CA LEU A 122 -23.60 10.42 6.50
C LEU A 122 -24.63 9.70 7.37
N ILE A 123 -24.18 8.90 8.33
CA ILE A 123 -25.06 8.06 9.16
C ILE A 123 -25.59 8.83 10.37
N ASN A 124 -24.72 9.61 11.02
CA ASN A 124 -25.04 10.26 12.29
C ASN A 124 -25.15 11.79 12.16
N SER A 125 -24.98 12.36 10.96
CA SER A 125 -24.93 13.81 10.75
C SER A 125 -23.83 14.53 11.54
N VAL A 126 -22.74 13.81 11.90
CA VAL A 126 -21.62 14.34 12.68
C VAL A 126 -20.35 14.40 11.82
N ALA A 127 -19.93 15.61 11.47
CA ALA A 127 -18.75 15.87 10.64
C ALA A 127 -17.41 15.93 11.43
N VAL A 128 -17.39 15.47 12.68
CA VAL A 128 -16.19 15.48 13.53
C VAL A 128 -15.07 14.65 12.89
N GLY A 129 -13.87 15.22 12.83
CA GLY A 129 -12.68 14.59 12.25
C GLY A 129 -12.45 14.88 10.77
N LEU A 130 -13.42 15.51 10.07
CA LEU A 130 -13.24 15.95 8.70
C LEU A 130 -12.52 17.31 8.64
N ASN A 131 -11.59 17.43 7.70
CA ASN A 131 -10.91 18.67 7.34
C ASN A 131 -10.82 18.80 5.81
N ALA A 132 -10.31 19.92 5.32
CA ALA A 132 -10.20 20.18 3.88
C ALA A 132 -9.39 19.12 3.09
N ASN A 133 -8.46 18.40 3.75
CA ASN A 133 -7.68 17.33 3.12
C ASN A 133 -8.30 15.95 3.27
N SER A 134 -9.36 15.78 4.08
CA SER A 134 -10.00 14.48 4.30
C SER A 134 -10.49 13.85 3.01
N TYR A 135 -11.09 14.66 2.13
CA TYR A 135 -11.53 14.23 0.81
C TYR A 135 -10.37 13.70 -0.06
N VAL A 136 -9.26 14.44 -0.09
CA VAL A 136 -8.05 14.05 -0.84
C VAL A 136 -7.47 12.75 -0.30
N ARG A 137 -7.39 12.61 1.02
CA ARG A 137 -6.84 11.41 1.67
C ARG A 137 -7.73 10.17 1.49
N MET A 138 -9.04 10.34 1.31
CA MET A 138 -10.01 9.26 1.13
C MET A 138 -9.88 8.59 -0.25
N MET A 139 -9.53 9.34 -1.28
CA MET A 139 -9.54 8.86 -2.65
C MET A 139 -8.34 7.91 -2.93
N PRO A 140 -8.55 6.71 -3.49
CA PRO A 140 -7.45 5.74 -3.69
C PRO A 140 -6.36 6.25 -4.65
N HIS A 141 -6.77 6.94 -5.72
CA HIS A 141 -5.85 7.44 -6.76
C HIS A 141 -4.88 8.50 -6.24
N THR A 142 -5.19 9.19 -5.14
CA THR A 142 -4.30 10.21 -4.57
C THR A 142 -3.03 9.61 -3.97
N THR A 143 -2.97 8.29 -3.79
CA THR A 143 -1.72 7.61 -3.43
C THR A 143 -0.66 7.79 -4.52
N ALA A 144 -1.01 7.61 -5.79
CA ALA A 144 -0.10 7.86 -6.91
C ALA A 144 0.25 9.37 -7.01
N ALA A 145 -0.75 10.24 -6.84
CA ALA A 145 -0.54 11.69 -6.89
C ALA A 145 0.38 12.20 -5.78
N ASN A 146 0.22 11.69 -4.56
CA ASN A 146 1.06 12.06 -3.43
C ASN A 146 2.52 11.66 -3.66
N ILE A 147 2.81 10.54 -4.32
CA ILE A 147 4.18 10.16 -4.71
C ILE A 147 4.73 11.19 -5.72
N SER A 148 3.97 11.50 -6.77
CA SER A 148 4.42 12.46 -7.78
C SER A 148 4.67 13.84 -7.19
N ILE A 149 3.75 14.34 -6.35
CA ILE A 149 3.88 15.64 -5.69
C ILE A 149 5.06 15.65 -4.71
N PHE A 150 5.30 14.55 -3.99
CA PHE A 150 6.36 14.49 -3.00
C PHE A 150 7.76 14.58 -3.62
N PHE A 151 8.02 13.86 -4.72
CA PHE A 151 9.32 13.87 -5.39
C PHE A 151 9.43 14.91 -6.51
N GLY A 152 8.32 15.56 -6.89
CA GLY A 152 8.26 16.50 -8.01
C GLY A 152 8.26 15.81 -9.37
N LEU A 153 7.68 14.61 -9.47
CA LEU A 153 7.58 13.85 -10.72
C LEU A 153 6.54 14.50 -11.62
N THR A 154 6.96 14.87 -12.82
CA THR A 154 6.14 15.56 -13.83
C THR A 154 5.76 14.68 -15.02
N GLY A 155 6.20 13.42 -15.02
CA GLY A 155 5.80 12.44 -16.02
C GLY A 155 4.39 11.90 -15.81
N ARG A 156 4.03 10.90 -16.61
CA ARG A 156 2.70 10.27 -16.60
C ARG A 156 2.38 9.66 -15.25
N LEU A 157 1.19 9.98 -14.73
CA LEU A 157 0.62 9.41 -13.53
C LEU A 157 -0.46 8.38 -13.89
N ILE A 158 -0.32 7.16 -13.38
CA ILE A 158 -1.24 6.04 -13.64
C ILE A 158 -1.70 5.48 -12.28
N PRO A 159 -2.90 5.84 -11.82
CA PRO A 159 -3.49 5.22 -10.64
C PRO A 159 -4.15 3.90 -11.05
N THR A 160 -3.66 2.77 -10.54
CA THR A 160 -4.26 1.45 -10.81
C THR A 160 -5.21 1.03 -9.69
N SER A 161 -6.36 0.46 -10.04
CA SER A 161 -7.32 -0.04 -9.05
C SER A 161 -8.05 -1.26 -9.59
N SER A 162 -7.50 -2.43 -9.30
CA SER A 162 -8.01 -3.75 -9.69
C SER A 162 -7.92 -4.72 -8.51
N ALA A 163 -8.35 -4.27 -7.32
CA ALA A 163 -8.29 -5.08 -6.09
C ALA A 163 -6.88 -5.67 -5.86
N CYS A 164 -6.79 -6.99 -5.70
CA CYS A 164 -5.54 -7.70 -5.42
C CYS A 164 -4.49 -7.58 -6.53
N THR A 165 -4.88 -7.29 -7.77
CA THR A 165 -3.98 -7.17 -8.93
C THR A 165 -3.55 -5.73 -9.20
N SER A 166 -3.96 -4.75 -8.38
CA SER A 166 -3.61 -3.33 -8.57
C SER A 166 -2.09 -3.11 -8.67
N GLY A 167 -1.32 -3.84 -7.85
CA GLY A 167 0.15 -3.77 -7.85
C GLY A 167 0.77 -4.34 -9.13
N SER A 168 0.36 -5.54 -9.55
CA SER A 168 0.88 -6.15 -10.79
C SER A 168 0.45 -5.36 -12.02
N GLN A 169 -0.76 -4.80 -12.03
CA GLN A 169 -1.24 -3.92 -13.09
C GLN A 169 -0.41 -2.62 -13.16
N GLY A 170 0.00 -2.05 -12.02
CA GLY A 170 0.87 -0.89 -11.96
C GLY A 170 2.24 -1.16 -12.61
N ILE A 171 2.81 -2.32 -12.31
CA ILE A 171 4.05 -2.80 -12.94
C ILE A 171 3.83 -3.06 -14.44
N GLY A 172 2.72 -3.68 -14.84
CA GLY A 172 2.39 -3.90 -16.26
C GLY A 172 2.36 -2.60 -17.05
N TYR A 173 1.59 -1.62 -16.61
CA TYR A 173 1.46 -0.33 -17.31
C TYR A 173 2.78 0.44 -17.39
N ALA A 174 3.56 0.45 -16.31
CA ALA A 174 4.86 1.10 -16.35
C ALA A 174 5.82 0.36 -17.29
N TYR A 175 5.73 -0.98 -17.42
CA TYR A 175 6.55 -1.75 -18.36
C TYR A 175 6.18 -1.40 -19.80
N GLU A 176 4.88 -1.38 -20.12
CA GLU A 176 4.38 -0.99 -21.44
C GLU A 176 4.77 0.45 -21.79
N ALA A 177 4.64 1.38 -20.82
CA ALA A 177 5.02 2.77 -20.99
C ALA A 177 6.49 2.92 -21.43
N ILE A 178 7.40 2.16 -20.83
CA ILE A 178 8.83 2.19 -21.19
C ILE A 178 9.10 1.42 -22.49
N LYS A 179 8.52 0.23 -22.64
CA LYS A 179 8.70 -0.64 -23.82
C LYS A 179 8.31 0.06 -25.13
N PHE A 180 7.18 0.79 -25.11
CA PHE A 180 6.66 1.54 -26.24
C PHE A 180 7.23 2.98 -26.35
N GLY A 181 8.21 3.34 -25.52
CA GLY A 181 8.87 4.64 -25.57
C GLY A 181 8.00 5.83 -25.13
N ARG A 182 6.87 5.57 -24.47
CA ARG A 182 5.97 6.60 -23.95
C ARG A 182 6.57 7.33 -22.73
N LEU A 183 7.40 6.64 -21.94
CA LEU A 183 8.21 7.22 -20.87
C LEU A 183 9.60 6.57 -20.80
N PRO A 184 10.69 7.33 -20.55
CA PRO A 184 12.00 6.75 -20.31
C PRO A 184 12.17 6.09 -18.93
N LEU A 185 11.50 6.62 -17.90
CA LEU A 185 11.63 6.20 -16.50
C LEU A 185 10.25 6.09 -15.83
N SER A 186 10.06 5.14 -14.90
CA SER A 186 8.82 5.05 -14.15
C SER A 186 9.01 4.41 -12.78
N TRP A 187 8.56 5.13 -11.76
CA TRP A 187 8.38 4.62 -10.40
C TRP A 187 7.15 3.70 -10.30
N ARG A 188 7.25 2.60 -9.54
CA ARG A 188 6.21 1.58 -9.39
C ARG A 188 6.01 1.23 -7.92
N ALA A 189 4.76 1.21 -7.47
CA ALA A 189 4.43 0.70 -6.14
C ALA A 189 3.04 0.03 -6.12
N GLY A 190 2.89 -1.02 -5.31
CA GLY A 190 1.60 -1.65 -5.02
C GLY A 190 1.28 -1.60 -3.53
N PRO A 191 0.90 -0.45 -2.96
CA PRO A 191 0.59 -0.34 -1.54
C PRO A 191 -0.69 -1.12 -1.19
N LYS A 192 -0.58 -2.17 -0.38
CA LYS A 192 -1.71 -2.81 0.30
C LYS A 192 -1.70 -2.41 1.78
N SER A 193 -2.51 -1.43 2.17
CA SER A 193 -2.77 -1.12 3.59
C SER A 193 -4.20 -1.51 3.93
N CYS A 194 -4.43 -2.80 4.17
CA CYS A 194 -5.73 -3.30 4.63
C CYS A 194 -5.76 -3.64 6.13
N ALA A 195 -4.62 -3.61 6.86
CA ALA A 195 -4.53 -4.35 8.12
C ALA A 195 -4.91 -3.57 9.39
N ARG A 196 -4.82 -2.23 9.45
CA ARG A 196 -4.79 -1.57 10.77
C ARG A 196 -6.15 -1.21 11.38
N GLN A 197 -7.24 -1.14 10.61
CA GLN A 197 -8.40 -0.37 11.10
C GLN A 197 -9.80 -0.92 10.85
N ARG A 198 -9.97 -1.84 9.91
CA ARG A 198 -11.24 -2.53 9.69
C ARG A 198 -10.96 -3.93 9.15
N PRO A 199 -11.69 -4.93 9.65
CA PRO A 199 -11.85 -6.16 8.91
C PRO A 199 -12.76 -5.86 7.71
N TRP A 200 -12.20 -5.78 6.52
CA TRP A 200 -13.04 -5.73 5.32
C TRP A 200 -13.69 -7.10 5.14
N SER A 201 -15.01 -7.12 5.11
CA SER A 201 -15.88 -8.31 5.05
C SER A 201 -15.87 -9.02 3.70
N SER A 202 -14.83 -8.90 2.87
CA SER A 202 -14.75 -9.65 1.60
C SER A 202 -14.47 -11.14 1.80
N THR A 203 -14.07 -11.57 3.00
CA THR A 203 -13.96 -13.00 3.34
C THR A 203 -15.33 -13.69 3.45
N ARG A 204 -16.45 -12.98 3.24
CA ARG A 204 -17.79 -13.57 3.12
C ARG A 204 -18.23 -13.82 1.67
N CYS A 205 -17.43 -13.43 0.67
CA CYS A 205 -17.70 -13.69 -0.76
C CYS A 205 -16.85 -14.83 -1.35
N THR A 206 -16.09 -15.56 -0.53
CA THR A 206 -15.38 -16.79 -0.93
C THR A 206 -15.80 -17.94 0.01
N PRO A 207 -16.11 -19.15 -0.49
CA PRO A 207 -16.42 -20.31 0.35
C PRO A 207 -15.23 -20.74 1.24
N PRO A 208 -15.42 -21.64 2.22
CA PRO A 208 -14.92 -21.47 3.59
C PRO A 208 -13.54 -22.10 3.84
N ALA A 209 -12.44 -21.42 3.53
CA ALA A 209 -11.10 -21.94 3.86
C ALA A 209 -10.58 -21.56 5.28
N SER A 210 -11.19 -20.60 5.99
CA SER A 210 -10.59 -20.04 7.23
C SER A 210 -11.36 -20.32 8.53
N ARG A 211 -12.33 -21.23 8.54
CA ARG A 211 -13.16 -21.51 9.73
C ARG A 211 -12.39 -22.17 10.90
N MET A 212 -11.22 -22.76 10.64
CA MET A 212 -10.49 -23.58 11.62
C MET A 212 -9.42 -22.86 12.45
N THR A 213 -8.92 -21.68 12.06
CA THR A 213 -7.76 -21.04 12.72
C THR A 213 -8.13 -19.75 13.45
N ARG A 214 -9.09 -19.83 14.37
CA ARG A 214 -9.55 -18.65 15.16
C ARG A 214 -8.55 -18.20 16.24
N HIS A 215 -7.59 -19.05 16.61
CA HIS A 215 -6.78 -18.87 17.82
C HIS A 215 -5.26 -19.00 17.64
N THR A 216 -4.76 -19.54 16.52
CA THR A 216 -3.32 -19.84 16.35
C THR A 216 -2.71 -19.07 15.17
N PRO A 217 -1.83 -18.08 15.43
CA PRO A 217 -1.15 -17.31 14.37
C PRO A 217 -0.22 -18.15 13.50
N ARG A 218 0.33 -19.25 14.04
CA ARG A 218 1.32 -20.11 13.37
C ARG A 218 0.76 -20.98 12.22
N HIS A 219 -0.56 -21.09 12.09
CA HIS A 219 -1.22 -21.90 11.05
C HIS A 219 -2.13 -21.06 10.11
N ALA A 220 -1.87 -19.75 9.97
CA ALA A 220 -2.48 -18.95 8.90
C ALA A 220 -2.09 -19.51 7.52
N PRO A 221 -2.94 -19.41 6.49
CA PRO A 221 -3.01 -20.38 5.40
C PRO A 221 -1.68 -20.58 4.68
N THR A 222 -1.16 -21.78 4.80
CA THR A 222 -0.14 -22.40 3.96
C THR A 222 -0.72 -22.52 2.56
N THR A 223 -0.09 -21.89 1.57
CA THR A 223 -0.49 -21.96 0.15
C THR A 223 -0.51 -23.39 -0.41
N ALA A 224 0.10 -24.34 0.29
CA ALA A 224 0.20 -25.74 -0.08
C ALA A 224 -1.00 -26.62 0.39
N ASP A 225 -1.83 -26.17 1.34
CA ASP A 225 -2.96 -26.98 1.85
C ASP A 225 -4.23 -26.85 0.99
N ALA A 226 -4.14 -26.27 -0.20
CA ALA A 226 -5.24 -26.04 -1.13
C ALA A 226 -5.32 -27.09 -2.28
N THR A 227 -4.70 -28.27 -2.13
CA THR A 227 -4.80 -29.40 -3.09
C THR A 227 -5.64 -30.58 -2.59
N ALA A 228 -6.32 -30.41 -1.46
CA ALA A 228 -7.55 -31.15 -1.19
C ALA A 228 -8.66 -30.11 -1.05
N TRP A 229 -9.78 -30.34 -1.74
CA TRP A 229 -10.98 -29.50 -1.87
C TRP A 229 -10.99 -28.53 -3.06
#